data_AF-A0A136LM68-F1
#
_entry.id   AF-A0A136LM68-F1
#
_cell.length_a   1.000
_cell.length_b   1.000
_cell.length_c   1.000
_cell.angle_alpha   90.00
_cell.angle_beta   90.00
_cell.angle_gamma   90.00
#
_symmetry.space_group_name_H-M   'P 1'
#
loop_
_entity.id
_entity.type
_entity.pdbx_description
1 polymer ?
#
loop_
_entity_poly.entity_id
_entity_poly.type
_entity_poly.pdbx_seq_one_letter_code
_entity_poly.pdbx_strand_id
1 'polypeptide(L)'
;MASYSRFEQARINQLLSSYSPQEPPRLSLDFGDYLSLIWRLDSCADRPKRANYYRACLMALAQALEIQDTALHKLIRSTPPGEIYTQITNLPYRSGSRLLDAQDRKAAIAKLIQIRDSICTLGASQQNWRVSYPGAGIMDVDLRERVFAVLFTAFQGQFSNFARLLLVGDIVLASLLVGYDVVSDISLHDLVLRFSYPDPESERAQSEYEADDPSKRILQS
;
A
#
# COMPACT_ATOMS: atom_id res chain seq x y z
N MET A 1 -1.14 2.30 -29.95
CA MET A 1 -0.48 1.84 -28.70
C MET A 1 -0.05 3.08 -27.93
N ALA A 2 -0.45 3.23 -26.67
CA ALA A 2 0.05 4.33 -25.85
C ALA A 2 1.48 4.02 -25.39
N SER A 3 2.41 4.94 -25.63
CA SER A 3 3.76 4.85 -25.06
C SER A 3 3.69 5.26 -23.59
N TYR A 4 3.57 4.28 -22.69
CA TYR A 4 3.58 4.53 -21.25
C TYR A 4 4.88 5.21 -20.81
N SER A 5 4.80 6.20 -19.92
CA SER A 5 6.01 6.75 -19.32
C SER A 5 6.65 5.70 -18.42
N ARG A 6 7.95 5.42 -18.63
CA ARG A 6 8.72 4.51 -17.76
C ARG A 6 8.65 4.94 -16.28
N PHE A 7 8.51 6.24 -16.03
CA PHE A 7 8.34 6.82 -14.70
C PHE A 7 7.00 6.43 -14.05
N GLU A 8 5.88 6.54 -14.78
CA GLU A 8 4.55 6.13 -14.26
C GLU A 8 4.55 4.66 -13.85
N GLN A 9 5.09 3.78 -14.69
CA GLN A 9 5.14 2.35 -14.38
C GLN A 9 6.07 2.07 -13.20
N ALA A 10 7.20 2.77 -13.07
CA ALA A 10 8.07 2.65 -11.90
C ALA A 10 7.36 3.10 -10.60
N ARG A 11 6.60 4.20 -10.66
CA ARG A 11 5.81 4.70 -9.53
C ARG A 11 4.72 3.69 -9.11
N ILE A 12 3.96 3.16 -10.07
CA ILE A 12 2.96 2.11 -9.82
C ILE A 12 3.61 0.85 -9.22
N ASN A 13 4.76 0.43 -9.75
CA ASN A 13 5.49 -0.73 -9.23
C ASN A 13 5.94 -0.52 -7.77
N GLN A 14 6.37 0.70 -7.40
CA GLN A 14 6.68 1.03 -6.00
C GLN A 14 5.41 1.00 -5.13
N LEU A 15 4.33 1.66 -5.56
CA LEU A 15 3.06 1.67 -4.81
C LEU A 15 2.46 0.27 -4.62
N LEU A 16 2.82 -0.70 -5.46
CA LEU A 16 2.42 -2.11 -5.38
C LEU A 16 3.48 -3.04 -4.76
N SER A 17 4.68 -2.56 -4.45
CA SER A 17 5.76 -3.36 -3.84
C SER A 17 5.43 -3.78 -2.41
N SER A 18 6.22 -4.68 -1.84
CA SER A 18 6.05 -5.07 -0.45
C SER A 18 6.46 -3.98 0.55
N TYR A 19 7.33 -3.02 0.17
CA TYR A 19 8.03 -2.12 1.10
C TYR A 19 8.77 -2.90 2.22
N SER A 20 9.17 -4.14 1.96
CA SER A 20 9.93 -4.96 2.92
C SER A 20 11.41 -4.53 2.96
N PRO A 21 12.17 -4.90 3.99
CA PRO A 21 13.63 -4.71 4.01
C PRO A 21 14.35 -5.31 2.78
N GLN A 22 13.79 -6.38 2.20
CA GLN A 22 14.32 -7.07 1.02
C GLN A 22 13.87 -6.43 -0.31
N GLU A 23 12.82 -5.61 -0.30
CA GLU A 23 12.32 -4.85 -1.44
C GLU A 23 12.02 -3.38 -1.03
N PRO A 24 13.05 -2.62 -0.63
CA PRO A 24 12.87 -1.25 -0.15
C PRO A 24 12.46 -0.31 -1.29
N PRO A 25 11.73 0.79 -0.97
CA PRO A 25 11.36 1.81 -1.95
C PRO A 25 12.61 2.47 -2.55
N ARG A 26 12.54 2.79 -3.85
CA ARG A 26 13.69 3.27 -4.65
C ARG A 26 13.50 4.68 -5.20
N LEU A 27 12.25 5.08 -5.39
CA LEU A 27 11.84 6.45 -5.67
C LEU A 27 11.56 7.15 -4.34
N SER A 28 11.60 8.48 -4.33
CA SER A 28 11.13 9.27 -3.19
C SER A 28 9.73 8.83 -2.74
N LEU A 29 9.50 8.91 -1.43
CA LEU A 29 8.23 8.56 -0.82
C LEU A 29 7.36 9.82 -0.68
N ASP A 30 6.11 9.73 -1.10
CA ASP A 30 5.09 10.77 -1.00
C ASP A 30 3.82 10.24 -0.29
N PHE A 31 2.73 11.00 -0.32
CA PHE A 31 1.45 10.61 0.29
C PHE A 31 0.85 9.29 -0.25
N GLY A 32 1.12 8.93 -1.51
CA GLY A 32 0.76 7.64 -2.08
C GLY A 32 1.53 6.48 -1.45
N ASP A 33 2.82 6.65 -1.13
CA ASP A 33 3.58 5.66 -0.35
C ASP A 33 3.02 5.56 1.07
N TYR A 34 2.61 6.69 1.66
CA TYR A 34 1.94 6.71 2.95
C TYR A 34 0.64 5.89 2.92
N LEU A 35 -0.24 6.12 1.94
CA LEU A 35 -1.45 5.30 1.73
C LEU A 35 -1.13 3.82 1.46
N SER A 36 -0.05 3.54 0.74
CA SER A 36 0.43 2.17 0.51
C SER A 36 0.89 1.49 1.79
N LEU A 37 1.68 2.16 2.64
CA LEU A 37 2.10 1.63 3.93
C LEU A 37 0.91 1.43 4.89
N ILE A 38 -0.13 2.28 4.85
CA ILE A 38 -1.38 2.02 5.61
C ILE A 38 -2.02 0.71 5.15
N TRP A 39 -2.12 0.48 3.82
CA TRP A 39 -2.68 -0.78 3.30
C TRP A 39 -1.89 -2.00 3.78
N ARG A 40 -0.54 -1.93 3.79
CA ARG A 40 0.30 -3.03 4.28
C ARG A 40 0.13 -3.24 5.78
N LEU A 41 0.06 -2.17 6.58
CA LEU A 41 -0.23 -2.25 8.01
C LEU A 41 -1.56 -2.97 8.24
N ASP A 42 -2.63 -2.52 7.59
CA ASP A 42 -3.99 -3.06 7.78
C ASP A 42 -4.11 -4.53 7.33
N SER A 43 -3.42 -4.87 6.23
CA SER A 43 -3.33 -6.25 5.69
C SER A 43 -2.48 -7.21 6.53
N CYS A 44 -1.84 -6.74 7.61
CA CYS A 44 -0.99 -7.54 8.50
C CYS A 44 -1.58 -7.71 9.91
N ALA A 45 -2.90 -7.71 10.05
CA ALA A 45 -3.60 -7.92 11.32
C ALA A 45 -3.22 -9.23 12.04
N ASP A 46 -2.88 -10.27 11.27
CA ASP A 46 -2.40 -11.58 11.74
C ASP A 46 -0.90 -11.62 12.08
N ARG A 47 -0.14 -10.56 11.77
CA ARG A 47 1.34 -10.51 11.79
C ARG A 47 1.84 -9.32 12.62
N PRO A 48 1.89 -9.44 13.97
CA PRO A 48 2.11 -8.30 14.86
C PRO A 48 3.51 -7.68 14.75
N LYS A 49 4.56 -8.45 14.43
CA LYS A 49 5.92 -7.92 14.22
C LYS A 49 6.00 -7.16 12.89
N ARG A 50 5.41 -7.71 11.82
CA ARG A 50 5.30 -7.05 10.52
C ARG A 50 4.44 -5.78 10.59
N ALA A 51 3.34 -5.80 11.35
CA ALA A 51 2.53 -4.62 11.62
C ALA A 51 3.33 -3.55 12.39
N ASN A 52 4.20 -3.92 13.33
CA ASN A 52 5.07 -2.97 14.01
C ASN A 52 6.11 -2.35 13.07
N TYR A 53 6.70 -3.12 12.16
CA TYR A 53 7.58 -2.61 11.11
C TYR A 53 6.88 -1.55 10.25
N TYR A 54 5.70 -1.86 9.69
CA TYR A 54 4.96 -0.89 8.87
C TYR A 54 4.47 0.33 9.68
N ARG A 55 4.12 0.15 10.96
CA ARG A 55 3.78 1.27 11.86
C ARG A 55 4.98 2.21 12.08
N ALA A 56 6.19 1.67 12.24
CA ALA A 56 7.41 2.48 12.35
C ALA A 56 7.69 3.26 11.04
N CYS A 57 7.56 2.59 9.88
CA CYS A 57 7.66 3.24 8.56
C CYS A 57 6.64 4.39 8.41
N LEU A 58 5.39 4.18 8.83
CA LEU A 58 4.33 5.19 8.81
C LEU A 58 4.58 6.36 9.77
N MET A 59 5.18 6.12 10.94
CA MET A 59 5.52 7.19 11.87
C MET A 59 6.62 8.10 11.29
N ALA A 60 7.69 7.50 10.77
CA ALA A 60 8.78 8.23 10.12
C ALA A 60 8.29 9.04 8.91
N LEU A 61 7.54 8.40 8.00
CA LEU A 61 7.03 9.07 6.80
C LEU A 61 6.00 10.16 7.14
N ALA A 62 5.13 9.95 8.11
CA ALA A 62 4.16 10.98 8.51
C ALA A 62 4.83 12.23 9.11
N GLN A 63 5.92 12.04 9.86
CA GLN A 63 6.72 13.15 10.39
C GLN A 63 7.46 13.88 9.27
N ALA A 64 8.00 13.15 8.29
CA ALA A 64 8.69 13.73 7.14
C ALA A 64 7.78 14.53 6.19
N LEU A 65 6.55 14.07 5.99
CA LEU A 65 5.53 14.75 5.18
C LEU A 65 4.74 15.83 5.94
N GLU A 66 5.11 16.09 7.21
CA GLU A 66 4.44 17.04 8.12
C GLU A 66 2.94 16.74 8.38
N ILE A 67 2.52 15.48 8.21
CA ILE A 67 1.13 15.03 8.39
C ILE A 67 0.87 14.33 9.74
N GLN A 68 1.86 14.23 10.64
CA GLN A 68 1.72 13.55 11.94
C GLN A 68 0.59 14.11 12.81
N ASP A 69 0.23 15.38 12.63
CA ASP A 69 -0.84 16.06 13.37
C ASP A 69 -2.22 16.01 12.71
N THR A 70 -2.33 15.39 11.54
CA THR A 70 -3.60 15.22 10.82
C THR A 70 -4.54 14.26 11.55
N ALA A 71 -5.84 14.39 11.30
CA ALA A 71 -6.84 13.44 11.79
C ALA A 71 -6.59 12.03 11.25
N LEU A 72 -6.14 11.91 9.99
CA LEU A 72 -5.73 10.65 9.36
C LEU A 72 -4.62 9.95 10.17
N HIS A 73 -3.51 10.63 10.44
CA HIS A 73 -2.41 10.02 11.20
C HIS A 73 -2.81 9.66 12.63
N LYS A 74 -3.60 10.51 13.29
CA LYS A 74 -4.14 10.26 14.64
C LYS A 74 -5.02 9.01 14.67
N LEU A 75 -5.90 8.83 13.67
CA LEU A 75 -6.71 7.61 13.50
C LEU A 75 -5.83 6.38 13.34
N ILE A 76 -4.87 6.39 12.41
CA ILE A 76 -3.95 5.26 12.13
C ILE A 76 -3.14 4.85 13.37
N ARG A 77 -2.79 5.81 14.24
CA ARG A 77 -2.11 5.53 15.51
C ARG A 77 -3.04 4.90 16.56
N SER A 78 -4.34 5.20 16.54
CA SER A 78 -5.33 4.70 17.51
C SER A 78 -6.05 3.42 17.10
N THR A 79 -6.13 3.12 15.80
CA THR A 79 -6.90 2.00 15.25
C THR A 79 -6.03 0.74 15.13
N PRO A 80 -6.52 -0.45 15.55
CA PRO A 80 -5.79 -1.69 15.36
C PRO A 80 -5.68 -2.05 13.86
N PRO A 81 -4.61 -2.74 13.43
CA PRO A 81 -4.54 -3.31 12.10
C PRO A 81 -5.69 -4.28 11.82
N GLY A 82 -6.26 -4.22 10.62
CA GLY A 82 -7.46 -4.95 10.19
C GLY A 82 -8.74 -4.11 10.21
N GLU A 83 -8.72 -2.94 10.87
CA GLU A 83 -9.87 -2.04 10.98
C GLU A 83 -9.64 -0.67 10.28
N ILE A 84 -8.41 -0.32 9.90
CA ILE A 84 -8.05 1.05 9.51
C ILE A 84 -8.83 1.49 8.26
N TYR A 85 -8.90 0.66 7.21
CA TYR A 85 -9.62 0.97 5.98
C TYR A 85 -11.12 1.18 6.22
N THR A 86 -11.71 0.49 7.20
CA THR A 86 -13.12 0.73 7.60
C THR A 86 -13.29 2.08 8.29
N GLN A 87 -12.32 2.46 9.14
CA GLN A 87 -12.40 3.65 9.98
C GLN A 87 -12.01 4.95 9.27
N ILE A 88 -11.17 4.92 8.22
CA ILE A 88 -10.80 6.15 7.48
C ILE A 88 -12.03 6.91 6.94
N THR A 89 -13.11 6.20 6.60
CA THR A 89 -14.38 6.82 6.15
C THR A 89 -15.10 7.64 7.24
N ASN A 90 -14.68 7.51 8.51
CA ASN A 90 -15.24 8.21 9.67
C ASN A 90 -14.39 9.43 10.09
N LEU A 91 -13.37 9.81 9.32
CA LEU A 91 -12.53 10.97 9.66
C LEU A 91 -13.34 12.28 9.75
N PRO A 92 -13.04 13.14 10.74
CA PRO A 92 -13.69 14.45 10.87
C PRO A 92 -13.24 15.41 9.76
N TYR A 93 -14.21 15.97 9.04
CA TYR A 93 -13.96 16.90 7.93
C TYR A 93 -13.44 18.26 8.43
N ARG A 94 -12.34 18.75 7.84
CA ARG A 94 -11.79 20.08 8.11
C ARG A 94 -12.66 21.19 7.50
N SER A 95 -13.63 21.66 8.30
CA SER A 95 -14.21 23.02 8.36
C SER A 95 -14.51 23.81 7.07
N GLY A 96 -15.78 24.20 6.89
CA GLY A 96 -16.15 25.42 6.14
C GLY A 96 -17.52 25.38 5.45
N SER A 97 -17.90 24.23 4.91
CA SER A 97 -19.06 24.05 4.03
C SER A 97 -20.21 23.26 4.68
N ARG A 98 -21.40 23.36 4.07
CA ARG A 98 -22.67 22.76 4.56
C ARG A 98 -22.57 21.24 4.72
N LEU A 99 -23.35 20.69 5.65
CA LEU A 99 -23.44 19.24 5.95
C LEU A 99 -23.60 18.33 4.72
N LEU A 100 -24.21 18.82 3.63
CA LEU A 100 -24.34 18.10 2.36
C LEU A 100 -22.97 17.70 1.76
N ASP A 101 -21.97 18.59 1.81
CA ASP A 101 -20.61 18.35 1.30
C ASP A 101 -19.90 17.22 2.09
N ALA A 102 -20.19 17.09 3.39
CA ALA A 102 -19.61 16.03 4.22
C ALA A 102 -20.10 14.63 3.83
N GLN A 103 -21.36 14.49 3.38
CA GLN A 103 -21.91 13.20 2.93
C GLN A 103 -21.26 12.74 1.62
N ASP A 104 -21.18 13.64 0.63
CA ASP A 104 -20.61 13.33 -0.67
C ASP A 104 -19.10 13.05 -0.58
N ARG A 105 -18.36 13.81 0.25
CA ARG A 105 -16.95 13.51 0.56
C ARG A 105 -16.78 12.15 1.23
N LYS A 106 -17.66 11.77 2.17
CA LYS A 106 -17.61 10.44 2.78
C LYS A 106 -17.77 9.33 1.74
N ALA A 107 -18.74 9.47 0.84
CA ALA A 107 -18.98 8.52 -0.23
C ALA A 107 -17.80 8.45 -1.21
N ALA A 108 -17.22 9.60 -1.57
CA ALA A 108 -16.04 9.68 -2.43
C ALA A 108 -14.81 9.00 -1.80
N ILE A 109 -14.48 9.32 -0.54
CA ILE A 109 -13.39 8.69 0.22
C ILE A 109 -13.60 7.18 0.27
N ALA A 110 -14.78 6.72 0.68
CA ALA A 110 -15.09 5.29 0.77
C ALA A 110 -14.90 4.58 -0.58
N LYS A 111 -15.33 5.21 -1.69
CA LYS A 111 -15.20 4.59 -3.02
C LYS A 111 -13.76 4.58 -3.54
N LEU A 112 -13.01 5.66 -3.34
CA LEU A 112 -11.61 5.74 -3.73
C LEU A 112 -10.74 4.75 -2.95
N ILE A 113 -10.98 4.63 -1.64
CA ILE A 113 -10.32 3.63 -0.78
C ILE A 113 -10.66 2.20 -1.21
N GLN A 114 -11.92 1.90 -1.53
CA GLN A 114 -12.31 0.58 -2.06
C GLN A 114 -11.60 0.24 -3.38
N ILE A 115 -11.49 1.20 -4.30
CA ILE A 115 -10.77 1.02 -5.57
C ILE A 115 -9.28 0.76 -5.29
N ARG A 116 -8.67 1.55 -4.40
CA ARG A 116 -7.27 1.42 -3.99
C ARG A 116 -6.97 0.06 -3.38
N ASP A 117 -7.79 -0.37 -2.42
CA ASP A 117 -7.71 -1.68 -1.78
C ASP A 117 -7.80 -2.82 -2.79
N SER A 118 -8.75 -2.73 -3.74
CA SER A 118 -8.91 -3.72 -4.81
C SER A 118 -7.65 -3.81 -5.68
N ILE A 119 -7.04 -2.66 -6.03
CA ILE A 119 -5.81 -2.62 -6.83
C ILE A 119 -4.62 -3.20 -6.04
N CYS A 120 -4.43 -2.80 -4.78
CA CYS A 120 -3.34 -3.30 -3.95
C CYS A 120 -3.46 -4.81 -3.67
N THR A 121 -4.67 -5.29 -3.35
CA THR A 121 -4.96 -6.72 -3.15
C THR A 121 -4.63 -7.54 -4.39
N LEU A 122 -5.08 -7.10 -5.58
CA LEU A 122 -4.78 -7.79 -6.83
C LEU A 122 -3.28 -7.77 -7.15
N GLY A 123 -2.61 -6.62 -6.97
CA GLY A 123 -1.16 -6.48 -7.21
C GLY A 123 -0.32 -7.36 -6.29
N ALA A 124 -0.63 -7.38 -4.99
CA ALA A 124 0.03 -8.24 -4.02
C ALA A 124 -0.22 -9.73 -4.32
N SER A 125 -1.44 -10.09 -4.75
CA SER A 125 -1.77 -11.49 -5.10
C SER A 125 -0.92 -12.02 -6.26
N GLN A 126 -0.60 -11.19 -7.26
CA GLN A 126 0.27 -11.55 -8.38
C GLN A 126 1.71 -11.86 -7.95
N GLN A 127 2.23 -11.21 -6.89
CA GLN A 127 3.56 -11.51 -6.37
C GLN A 127 3.65 -12.94 -5.81
N ASN A 128 2.59 -13.41 -5.14
CA ASN A 128 2.51 -14.75 -4.58
C ASN A 128 2.45 -15.86 -5.65
N TRP A 129 1.95 -15.55 -6.86
CA TRP A 129 1.82 -16.53 -7.95
C TRP A 129 3.15 -17.02 -8.53
N ARG A 130 4.29 -16.44 -8.13
CA ARG A 130 5.64 -16.87 -8.56
C ARG A 130 6.02 -18.27 -8.11
N VAL A 131 5.42 -18.79 -7.03
CA VAL A 131 5.69 -20.14 -6.50
C VAL A 131 4.67 -21.16 -7.04
N SER A 132 3.40 -20.79 -7.09
CA SER A 132 2.31 -21.57 -7.68
C SER A 132 1.14 -20.65 -8.00
N TYR A 133 0.38 -20.93 -9.07
CA TYR A 133 -0.70 -20.07 -9.54
C TYR A 133 -2.08 -20.74 -9.46
N PRO A 134 -3.18 -19.97 -9.35
CA PRO A 134 -4.54 -20.51 -9.36
C PRO A 134 -4.80 -21.28 -10.66
N GLY A 135 -4.99 -22.60 -10.55
CA GLY A 135 -5.20 -23.50 -11.69
C GLY A 135 -4.01 -24.38 -12.07
N ALA A 136 -2.83 -24.23 -11.44
CA ALA A 136 -1.66 -25.08 -11.72
C ALA A 136 -1.93 -26.59 -11.54
N GLY A 137 -2.81 -26.95 -10.58
CA GLY A 137 -3.23 -28.33 -10.32
C GLY A 137 -4.37 -28.88 -11.20
N ILE A 138 -4.81 -28.14 -12.23
CA ILE A 138 -5.84 -28.64 -13.15
C ILE A 138 -5.24 -29.74 -14.03
N MET A 139 -5.88 -30.91 -14.04
CA MET A 139 -5.43 -32.09 -14.83
C MET A 139 -5.74 -31.96 -16.32
N ASP A 140 -6.87 -31.32 -16.66
CA ASP A 140 -7.23 -30.95 -18.03
C ASP A 140 -6.24 -29.90 -18.57
N VAL A 141 -5.48 -30.28 -19.59
CA VAL A 141 -4.41 -29.45 -20.16
C VAL A 141 -4.97 -28.20 -20.83
N ASP A 142 -6.02 -28.34 -21.64
CA ASP A 142 -6.66 -27.24 -22.37
C ASP A 142 -7.27 -26.22 -21.40
N LEU A 143 -7.93 -26.69 -20.34
CA LEU A 143 -8.50 -25.83 -19.32
C LEU A 143 -7.39 -25.12 -18.52
N ARG A 144 -6.31 -25.83 -18.14
CA ARG A 144 -5.16 -25.26 -17.44
C ARG A 144 -4.49 -24.16 -18.25
N GLU A 145 -4.27 -24.39 -19.55
CA GLU A 145 -3.68 -23.40 -20.46
C GLU A 145 -4.58 -22.16 -20.64
N ARG A 146 -5.90 -22.34 -20.75
CA ARG A 146 -6.86 -21.22 -20.79
C ARG A 146 -6.84 -20.40 -19.49
N VAL A 147 -6.82 -21.05 -18.33
CA VAL A 147 -6.72 -20.37 -17.02
C VAL A 147 -5.40 -19.61 -16.92
N PHE A 148 -4.28 -20.23 -17.33
CA PHE A 148 -2.98 -19.57 -17.36
C PHE A 148 -2.99 -18.33 -18.28
N ALA A 149 -3.52 -18.45 -19.50
CA ALA A 149 -3.61 -17.33 -20.45
C ALA A 149 -4.46 -16.16 -19.91
N VAL A 150 -5.55 -16.46 -19.19
CA VAL A 150 -6.35 -15.41 -18.52
C VAL A 150 -5.54 -14.72 -17.42
N LEU A 151 -4.90 -15.47 -16.52
CA LEU A 151 -4.22 -14.90 -15.34
C LEU A 151 -2.89 -14.20 -15.67
N PHE A 152 -2.11 -14.74 -16.60
CA PHE A 152 -0.76 -14.26 -16.92
C PHE A 152 -0.67 -13.39 -18.18
N THR A 153 -1.59 -13.54 -19.14
CA THR A 153 -1.56 -12.75 -20.38
C THR A 153 -2.64 -11.67 -20.37
N ALA A 154 -3.92 -12.04 -20.28
CA ALA A 154 -5.02 -11.09 -20.36
C ALA A 154 -5.07 -10.18 -19.11
N PHE A 155 -5.01 -10.76 -17.92
CA PHE A 155 -5.12 -10.02 -16.67
C PHE A 155 -3.93 -9.10 -16.41
N GLN A 156 -2.68 -9.55 -16.63
CA GLN A 156 -1.51 -8.67 -16.44
C GLN A 156 -1.55 -7.42 -17.34
N GLY A 157 -1.92 -7.57 -18.62
CA GLY A 157 -2.02 -6.45 -19.55
C GLY A 157 -3.12 -5.44 -19.19
N GLN A 158 -4.26 -5.91 -18.68
CA GLN A 158 -5.34 -5.02 -18.22
C GLN A 158 -5.07 -4.43 -16.83
N PHE A 159 -4.43 -5.19 -15.93
CA PHE A 159 -4.12 -4.75 -14.58
C PHE A 159 -3.14 -3.57 -14.55
N SER A 160 -2.13 -3.54 -15.43
CA SER A 160 -1.24 -2.37 -15.57
C SER A 160 -2.04 -1.08 -15.87
N ASN A 161 -3.02 -1.14 -16.76
CA ASN A 161 -3.90 0.00 -17.06
C ASN A 161 -4.79 0.39 -15.87
N PHE A 162 -5.38 -0.60 -15.19
CA PHE A 162 -6.23 -0.37 -14.02
C PHE A 162 -5.45 0.23 -12.84
N ALA A 163 -4.22 -0.23 -12.62
CA ALA A 163 -3.36 0.24 -11.54
C ALA A 163 -2.93 1.72 -11.67
N ARG A 164 -3.03 2.32 -12.87
CA ARG A 164 -2.83 3.77 -13.06
C ARG A 164 -3.82 4.63 -12.26
N LEU A 165 -4.98 4.06 -11.87
CA LEU A 165 -5.94 4.73 -10.99
C LEU A 165 -5.36 5.06 -9.60
N LEU A 166 -4.29 4.38 -9.14
CA LEU A 166 -3.57 4.76 -7.93
C LEU A 166 -3.01 6.18 -8.05
N LEU A 167 -2.39 6.52 -9.18
CA LEU A 167 -1.71 7.81 -9.37
C LEU A 167 -2.67 9.00 -9.27
N VAL A 168 -3.88 8.86 -9.82
CA VAL A 168 -4.90 9.92 -9.79
C VAL A 168 -5.73 9.84 -8.50
N GLY A 169 -6.04 8.63 -8.04
CA GLY A 169 -6.83 8.39 -6.83
C GLY A 169 -6.12 8.86 -5.56
N ASP A 170 -4.81 8.62 -5.45
CA ASP A 170 -4.01 9.03 -4.28
C ASP A 170 -3.88 10.56 -4.19
N ILE A 171 -3.86 11.29 -5.31
CA ILE A 171 -3.93 12.76 -5.33
C ILE A 171 -5.28 13.24 -4.77
N VAL A 172 -6.39 12.71 -5.26
CA VAL A 172 -7.73 13.09 -4.77
C VAL A 172 -7.90 12.72 -3.30
N LEU A 173 -7.35 11.57 -2.87
CA LEU A 173 -7.31 11.19 -1.46
C LEU A 173 -6.45 12.12 -0.60
N ALA A 174 -5.33 12.67 -1.10
CA ALA A 174 -4.54 13.65 -0.37
C ALA A 174 -5.35 14.92 -0.06
N SER A 175 -6.05 15.46 -1.07
CA SER A 175 -6.92 16.63 -0.91
C SER A 175 -8.12 16.34 0.01
N LEU A 176 -8.71 15.14 -0.07
CA LEU A 176 -9.87 14.76 0.75
C LEU A 176 -9.54 14.40 2.21
N LEU A 177 -8.41 13.73 2.46
CA LEU A 177 -8.08 13.16 3.78
C LEU A 177 -7.25 14.10 4.67
N VAL A 178 -6.35 14.89 4.08
CA VAL A 178 -5.46 15.78 4.85
C VAL A 178 -5.53 17.24 4.40
N GLY A 179 -6.16 17.53 3.25
CA GLY A 179 -6.23 18.87 2.67
C GLY A 179 -4.92 19.30 2.02
N TYR A 180 -4.20 18.36 1.41
CA TYR A 180 -2.92 18.64 0.72
C TYR A 180 -3.16 19.13 -0.70
N ASP A 181 -2.49 20.23 -1.07
CA ASP A 181 -2.36 20.74 -2.45
C ASP A 181 -0.95 20.47 -3.03
N VAL A 182 -0.28 19.40 -2.57
CA VAL A 182 1.05 18.94 -3.03
C VAL A 182 2.17 20.01 -2.86
N VAL A 183 3.48 19.75 -2.90
CA VAL A 183 4.24 18.49 -2.95
C VAL A 183 5.21 18.47 -1.76
N SER A 184 5.30 17.33 -1.07
CA SER A 184 6.49 16.93 -0.32
C SER A 184 6.79 15.47 -0.67
N ASP A 185 8.00 15.21 -1.16
CA ASP A 185 8.56 13.88 -1.34
C ASP A 185 9.88 13.79 -0.56
N ILE A 186 10.24 12.59 -0.10
CA ILE A 186 11.44 12.40 0.70
C ILE A 186 12.19 11.13 0.29
N SER A 187 13.52 11.21 0.23
CA SER A 187 14.35 10.04 -0.06
C SER A 187 14.30 9.03 1.09
N LEU A 188 14.43 7.74 0.78
CA LEU A 188 14.57 6.70 1.80
C LEU A 188 15.80 6.95 2.71
N HIS A 189 16.86 7.52 2.15
CA HIS A 189 18.07 7.88 2.88
C HIS A 189 17.81 8.95 3.96
N ASP A 190 17.11 10.03 3.61
CA ASP A 190 16.71 11.06 4.57
C ASP A 190 15.75 10.51 5.63
N LEU A 191 14.80 9.65 5.23
CA LEU A 191 13.87 8.99 6.15
C LEU A 191 14.59 8.16 7.22
N VAL A 192 15.59 7.37 6.83
CA VAL A 192 16.39 6.56 7.76
C VAL A 192 17.22 7.47 8.67
N LEU A 193 17.97 8.42 8.09
CA LEU A 193 18.91 9.27 8.86
C LEU A 193 18.23 10.28 9.79
N ARG A 194 17.08 10.84 9.41
CA ARG A 194 16.48 12.03 10.06
C ARG A 194 15.14 11.76 10.72
N PHE A 195 14.42 10.72 10.31
CA PHE A 195 13.05 10.44 10.74
C PHE A 195 12.88 9.05 11.39
N SER A 196 13.98 8.34 11.65
CA SER A 196 13.97 7.00 12.28
C SER A 196 13.18 5.95 11.50
N TYR A 197 13.12 6.06 10.17
CA TYR A 197 12.57 5.00 9.33
C TYR A 197 13.41 3.72 9.50
N PRO A 198 12.80 2.52 9.61
CA PRO A 198 13.52 1.26 9.75
C PRO A 198 14.50 1.03 8.60
N ASP A 199 15.80 1.08 8.89
CA ASP A 199 16.88 0.85 7.92
C ASP A 199 16.76 -0.56 7.30
N PRO A 200 16.54 -0.69 5.97
CA PRO A 200 16.46 -1.98 5.29
C PRO A 200 17.74 -2.83 5.41
N GLU A 201 18.90 -2.20 5.53
CA GLU A 201 20.20 -2.88 5.65
C GLU A 201 20.45 -3.41 7.07
N SER A 202 19.66 -2.98 8.06
CA SER A 202 19.77 -3.43 9.44
C SER A 202 19.20 -4.84 9.65
N GLU A 203 20.02 -5.75 10.20
CA GLU A 203 19.60 -7.09 10.65
C GLU A 203 18.36 -7.04 11.54
N ARG A 204 18.21 -5.98 12.35
CA ARG A 204 17.06 -5.79 13.23
C ARG A 204 15.77 -5.61 12.44
N ALA A 205 15.77 -4.76 11.41
CA ALA A 205 14.60 -4.49 10.60
C ALA A 205 14.18 -5.74 9.80
N GLN A 206 15.16 -6.48 9.27
CA GLN A 206 14.96 -7.75 8.58
C GLN A 206 14.34 -8.80 9.54
N SER A 207 14.93 -8.98 10.72
CA SER A 207 14.45 -9.90 11.75
C SER A 207 13.04 -9.55 12.25
N GLU A 208 12.74 -8.28 12.52
CA GLU A 208 11.40 -7.84 12.91
C GLU A 208 10.35 -8.07 11.79
N TYR A 209 10.72 -7.91 10.52
CA TYR A 209 9.81 -8.15 9.38
C TYR A 209 9.51 -9.65 9.13
N GLU A 210 10.51 -10.50 9.36
CA GLU A 210 10.48 -11.94 9.08
C GLU A 210 10.02 -12.80 10.27
N ALA A 211 9.97 -12.25 11.49
CA ALA A 211 9.60 -12.99 12.71
C ALA A 211 8.19 -13.62 12.68
N ASP A 212 7.28 -13.08 11.87
CA ASP A 212 5.93 -13.64 11.67
C ASP A 212 5.84 -14.60 10.47
N ASP A 213 6.95 -14.89 9.76
CA ASP A 213 6.92 -15.76 8.58
C ASP A 213 6.79 -17.25 8.98
N PRO A 214 5.70 -17.95 8.63
CA PRO A 214 5.49 -19.34 9.00
C PRO A 214 6.56 -20.27 8.41
N SER A 215 7.20 -19.88 7.29
CA SER A 215 8.25 -20.65 6.63
C SER A 215 9.48 -20.85 7.53
N LYS A 216 9.79 -19.87 8.39
CA LYS A 216 10.96 -19.93 9.30
C LYS A 216 10.71 -20.78 10.55
N ARG A 217 9.44 -21.07 10.90
CA ARG A 217 9.11 -21.92 12.06
C ARG A 217 9.39 -23.40 11.81
N ILE A 218 9.36 -23.85 10.55
CA ILE A 218 9.57 -25.25 10.15
C ILE A 218 11.06 -25.66 10.21
N LEU A 219 11.99 -24.68 10.19
CA LEU A 219 13.43 -24.91 10.27
C LEU A 219 13.98 -24.90 11.71
N GLN A 220 13.10 -24.88 12.72
CA GLN A 220 13.46 -24.87 14.15
C GLN A 220 12.76 -25.97 14.97
N SER A 221 12.20 -26.98 14.30
CA SER A 221 11.55 -28.16 14.89
C SER A 221 12.23 -29.46 14.47
#